data_AF-A0A7S1BBE7-F1
#
_entry.id   AF-A0A7S1BBE7-F1
#
_cell.length_a   1.000
_cell.length_b   1.000
_cell.length_c   1.000
_cell.angle_alpha   90.00
_cell.angle_beta   90.00
_cell.angle_gamma   90.00
#
_symmetry.space_group_name_H-M   'P 1'
#
loop_
_entity.id
_entity.type
_entity.pdbx_description
1 polymer ?
#
loop_
_entity_poly.entity_id
_entity_poly.type
_entity_poly.pdbx_seq_one_letter_code
_entity_poly.pdbx_strand_id
1 'polypeptide(L)'
;MKWDEIIPDSAWVVENLLTPDECERFLSAAERAGIAESPSSGDSRYRDSVSVSVDDEEMADRVFERIRQHLPQEVRVDERCRNDGLRHSGKDLYGTWTPCGLNRTWRVACYPGRGHFGPHRDGCRTEDRHRRSLLTINGYLTDRPVGFGGATRFVRDDLA
;
A
#
# COMPACT_ATOMS: atom_id res chain seq x y z
N MET A 1 -11.76 14.92 6.51
CA MET A 1 -11.26 13.77 5.74
C MET A 1 -12.48 12.92 5.39
N LYS A 2 -12.68 12.59 4.11
CA LYS A 2 -13.77 11.71 3.65
C LYS A 2 -13.25 10.28 3.59
N TRP A 3 -13.97 9.34 4.18
CA TRP A 3 -13.60 7.93 4.31
C TRP A 3 -14.77 7.09 3.79
N ASP A 4 -14.61 6.52 2.60
CA ASP A 4 -15.67 5.74 1.94
C ASP A 4 -15.23 4.28 1.86
N GLU A 5 -16.10 3.38 2.28
CA GLU A 5 -15.90 1.94 2.07
C GLU A 5 -16.29 1.55 0.65
N ILE A 6 -15.36 0.94 -0.09
CA ILE A 6 -15.59 0.51 -1.48
C ILE A 6 -15.68 -1.01 -1.62
N ILE A 7 -15.13 -1.75 -0.66
CA ILE A 7 -15.32 -3.19 -0.50
C ILE A 7 -15.61 -3.42 0.98
N PRO A 8 -16.79 -3.98 1.33
CA PRO A 8 -17.17 -4.21 2.72
C PRO A 8 -16.07 -4.92 3.52
N ASP A 9 -15.73 -4.33 4.66
CA ASP A 9 -14.75 -4.81 5.63
C ASP A 9 -13.32 -5.02 5.08
N SER A 10 -13.01 -4.51 3.88
CA SER A 10 -11.78 -4.89 3.16
C SER A 10 -11.04 -3.74 2.49
N ALA A 11 -11.74 -2.75 1.93
CA ALA A 11 -11.08 -1.65 1.23
C ALA A 11 -11.84 -0.32 1.40
N TRP A 12 -11.08 0.73 1.68
CA TRP A 12 -11.57 2.07 1.91
C TRP A 12 -10.80 3.07 1.06
N VAL A 13 -11.47 4.15 0.67
CA VAL A 13 -10.90 5.30 -0.03
C VAL A 13 -10.92 6.48 0.92
N VAL A 14 -9.79 7.19 0.97
CA VAL A 14 -9.61 8.34 1.85
C VAL A 14 -9.21 9.54 1.00
N GLU A 15 -10.04 10.57 0.99
CA GLU A 15 -9.73 11.80 0.26
C GLU A 15 -8.93 12.77 1.12
N ASN A 16 -7.94 13.42 0.51
CA ASN A 16 -7.09 14.45 1.13
C ASN A 16 -6.36 13.95 2.39
N LEU A 17 -5.86 12.71 2.36
CA LEU A 17 -5.07 12.15 3.46
C LEU A 17 -3.70 12.81 3.59
N LEU A 18 -3.05 13.10 2.47
CA LEU A 18 -1.82 13.87 2.37
C LEU A 18 -2.16 15.29 1.89
N THR A 19 -1.42 16.28 2.40
CA THR A 19 -1.45 17.62 1.83
C THR A 19 -0.60 17.69 0.55
N PRO A 20 -0.77 18.71 -0.30
CA PRO A 20 0.10 18.91 -1.47
C PRO A 20 1.60 18.93 -1.12
N ASP A 21 1.98 19.61 -0.04
CA ASP A 21 3.37 19.67 0.43
C ASP A 21 3.91 18.30 0.87
N GLU A 22 3.04 17.45 1.43
CA GLU A 22 3.41 16.09 1.83
C GLU A 22 3.55 15.17 0.62
N CYS A 23 2.72 15.34 -0.42
CA CYS A 23 2.93 14.68 -1.70
C CYS A 23 4.26 15.11 -2.33
N GLU A 24 4.57 16.41 -2.34
CA GLU A 24 5.83 16.94 -2.87
C GLU A 24 7.04 16.42 -2.07
N ARG A 25 6.93 16.29 -0.74
CA ARG A 25 7.96 15.66 0.10
C ARG A 25 8.31 14.25 -0.38
N PHE A 26 7.32 13.44 -0.75
CA PHE A 26 7.55 12.10 -1.30
C PHE A 26 8.20 12.14 -2.69
N LEU A 27 7.71 13.01 -3.58
CA LEU A 27 8.27 13.16 -4.94
C LEU A 27 9.73 13.58 -4.88
N SER A 28 10.03 14.65 -4.15
CA SER A 28 11.38 15.15 -3.90
C SER A 28 12.29 14.09 -3.25
N ALA A 29 11.77 13.26 -2.33
CA ALA A 29 12.56 12.18 -1.74
C ALA A 29 12.85 11.06 -2.74
N ALA A 30 11.91 10.72 -3.60
CA ALA A 30 12.10 9.73 -4.65
C ALA A 30 13.10 10.19 -5.72
N GLU A 31 13.07 11.48 -6.09
CA GLU A 31 14.07 12.09 -6.97
C GLU A 31 15.48 12.01 -6.38
N ARG A 32 15.66 12.39 -5.11
CA ARG A 32 16.94 12.25 -4.40
C ARG A 32 17.43 10.80 -4.30
N ALA A 33 16.49 9.84 -4.26
CA ALA A 33 16.78 8.41 -4.27
C ALA A 33 17.07 7.84 -5.68
N GLY A 34 17.05 8.67 -6.73
CA GLY A 34 17.39 8.26 -8.09
C GLY A 34 16.29 7.44 -8.77
N ILE A 35 15.02 7.78 -8.56
CA ILE A 35 13.90 7.06 -9.19
C ILE A 35 13.96 7.10 -10.73
N ALA A 36 14.50 8.16 -11.31
CA ALA A 36 14.63 8.31 -12.76
C ALA A 36 15.68 7.36 -13.37
N GLU A 37 16.74 7.06 -12.63
CA GLU A 37 17.81 6.14 -13.03
C GLU A 37 17.54 4.69 -12.59
N SER A 38 16.48 4.47 -11.79
CA SER A 38 16.17 3.15 -11.25
C SER A 38 15.72 2.19 -12.36
N PRO A 39 16.17 0.92 -12.33
CA PRO A 39 15.73 -0.06 -13.31
C PRO A 39 14.24 -0.35 -13.14
N SER A 40 13.59 -0.75 -14.24
CA SER A 40 12.22 -1.26 -14.19
C SER A 40 12.11 -2.41 -13.19
N SER A 41 11.07 -2.37 -12.37
CA SER A 41 10.84 -3.33 -11.33
C SER A 41 10.17 -4.59 -11.89
N GLY A 42 10.96 -5.65 -12.12
CA GLY A 42 10.44 -6.97 -12.49
C GLY A 42 10.26 -7.19 -13.99
N ASP A 43 9.47 -8.20 -14.35
CA ASP A 43 9.14 -8.53 -15.74
C ASP A 43 8.14 -7.51 -16.30
N SER A 44 8.52 -6.79 -17.36
CA SER A 44 7.73 -5.71 -17.96
C SER A 44 6.37 -6.16 -18.51
N ARG A 45 6.14 -7.46 -18.70
CA ARG A 45 4.81 -8.01 -19.06
C ARG A 45 3.83 -8.00 -17.89
N TYR A 46 4.36 -7.97 -16.67
CA TYR A 46 3.60 -8.03 -15.43
C TYR A 46 3.71 -6.73 -14.65
N ARG A 47 4.88 -6.12 -14.63
CA ARG A 47 5.15 -4.88 -13.92
C ARG A 47 6.08 -4.00 -14.75
N ASP A 48 5.52 -2.92 -15.26
CA ASP A 48 6.24 -1.85 -15.94
C ASP A 48 6.14 -0.57 -15.10
N SER A 49 7.05 -0.45 -14.13
CA SER A 49 7.16 0.67 -13.21
C SER A 49 8.60 0.78 -12.72
N VAL A 50 9.06 1.99 -12.40
CA VAL A 50 10.25 2.18 -11.58
C VAL A 50 9.82 2.47 -10.14
N SER A 51 10.60 2.06 -9.15
CA SER A 51 10.29 2.38 -7.75
C SER A 51 11.54 2.46 -6.91
N VAL A 52 11.49 3.33 -5.91
CA VAL A 52 12.52 3.48 -4.87
C VAL A 52 11.89 3.32 -3.49
N SER A 53 12.72 2.92 -2.54
CA SER A 53 12.34 2.90 -1.13
C SER A 53 12.86 4.17 -0.46
N VAL A 54 11.98 4.85 0.27
CA VAL A 54 12.29 6.05 1.05
C VAL A 54 11.89 5.78 2.49
N ASP A 55 12.80 5.96 3.44
CA ASP A 55 12.47 5.89 4.86
C ASP A 55 11.99 7.26 5.35
N ASP A 56 10.80 7.30 5.93
CA ASP A 56 10.20 8.50 6.52
C ASP A 56 9.27 8.11 7.69
N GLU A 57 9.87 7.91 8.86
CA GLU A 57 9.19 7.50 10.09
C GLU A 57 8.23 8.60 10.59
N GLU A 58 8.63 9.87 10.49
CA GLU A 58 7.77 11.00 10.86
C GLU A 58 6.48 11.02 10.04
N MET A 59 6.57 10.77 8.72
CA MET A 59 5.39 10.69 7.86
C MET A 59 4.55 9.45 8.17
N ALA A 60 5.18 8.32 8.49
CA ALA A 60 4.48 7.10 8.89
C ALA A 60 3.63 7.32 10.15
N ASP A 61 4.19 7.94 11.17
CA ASP A 61 3.47 8.26 12.41
C ASP A 61 2.34 9.26 12.14
N ARG A 62 2.63 10.32 11.38
CA ARG A 62 1.64 11.35 11.04
C ARG A 62 0.44 10.78 10.29
N VAL A 63 0.68 9.96 9.27
CA VAL A 63 -0.38 9.32 8.48
C VAL A 63 -1.13 8.30 9.34
N PHE A 64 -0.43 7.52 10.16
CA PHE A 64 -1.05 6.58 11.08
C PHE A 64 -2.03 7.28 12.04
N GLU A 65 -1.61 8.36 12.69
CA GLU A 65 -2.48 9.12 13.61
C GLU A 65 -3.73 9.65 12.92
N ARG A 66 -3.63 10.10 11.66
CA ARG A 66 -4.80 10.56 10.89
C ARG A 66 -5.83 9.46 10.64
N ILE A 67 -5.38 8.23 10.38
CA ILE A 67 -6.25 7.12 9.96
C ILE A 67 -6.60 6.16 11.10
N ARG A 68 -5.86 6.18 12.23
CA ARG A 68 -5.93 5.17 13.30
C ARG A 68 -7.35 4.88 13.77
N GLN A 69 -8.19 5.90 13.93
CA GLN A 69 -9.57 5.75 14.41
C GLN A 69 -10.52 5.11 13.37
N HIS A 70 -10.12 5.10 12.09
CA HIS A 70 -10.90 4.56 10.99
C HIS A 70 -10.48 3.12 10.61
N LEU A 71 -9.31 2.67 11.08
CA LEU A 71 -8.85 1.31 10.86
C LEU A 71 -9.71 0.31 11.66
N PRO A 72 -9.80 -0.96 11.22
CA PRO A 72 -10.27 -2.04 12.06
C PRO A 72 -9.44 -2.08 13.36
N GLN A 73 -10.11 -1.89 14.50
CA GLN A 73 -9.41 -1.87 15.79
C GLN A 73 -8.96 -3.27 16.22
N GLU A 74 -9.64 -4.31 15.72
CA GLU A 74 -9.29 -5.70 15.92
C GLU A 74 -9.47 -6.49 14.62
N VAL A 75 -8.48 -7.32 14.27
CA VAL A 75 -8.55 -8.29 13.18
C VAL A 75 -8.26 -9.66 13.75
N ARG A 76 -9.29 -10.52 13.78
CA ARG A 76 -9.14 -11.91 14.23
C ARG A 76 -8.75 -12.79 13.04
N VAL A 77 -7.65 -13.51 13.19
CA VAL A 77 -7.21 -14.53 12.23
C VAL A 77 -7.21 -15.89 12.93
N ASP A 78 -7.92 -16.85 12.34
CA ASP A 78 -7.93 -18.24 12.78
C ASP A 78 -7.96 -19.20 11.59
N GLU A 79 -8.16 -20.49 11.86
CA GLU A 79 -8.17 -21.57 10.87
C GLU A 79 -9.24 -21.43 9.77
N ARG A 80 -10.26 -20.58 9.99
CA ARG A 80 -11.32 -20.34 9.00
C ARG A 80 -10.91 -19.29 7.97
N CYS A 81 -9.87 -18.51 8.26
CA CYS A 81 -9.35 -17.49 7.35
C CYS A 81 -8.51 -18.13 6.24
N ARG A 82 -8.80 -17.80 4.97
CA ARG A 82 -8.04 -18.32 3.82
C ARG A 82 -6.57 -17.84 3.79
N ASN A 83 -6.33 -16.61 4.23
CA ASN A 83 -5.02 -15.97 4.31
C ASN A 83 -4.24 -16.02 2.98
N ASP A 84 -4.93 -15.90 1.84
CA ASP A 84 -4.37 -16.17 0.52
C ASP A 84 -3.18 -15.25 0.13
N GLY A 85 -3.13 -14.03 0.66
CA GLY A 85 -1.99 -13.10 0.49
C GLY A 85 -0.88 -13.28 1.52
N LEU A 86 -1.13 -14.04 2.59
CA LEU A 86 -0.22 -14.21 3.73
C LEU A 86 0.09 -15.69 3.99
N ARG A 87 -0.04 -16.55 2.98
CA ARG A 87 0.05 -18.02 3.12
C ARG A 87 1.32 -18.49 3.82
N HIS A 88 2.45 -17.82 3.58
CA HIS A 88 3.74 -18.14 4.19
C HIS A 88 3.78 -17.86 5.70
N SER A 89 2.83 -17.12 6.25
CA SER A 89 2.72 -16.87 7.69
C SER A 89 2.18 -18.07 8.48
N GLY A 90 1.45 -18.98 7.84
CA GLY A 90 0.89 -20.17 8.50
C GLY A 90 0.15 -19.86 9.80
N LYS A 91 0.37 -20.69 10.83
CA LYS A 91 -0.25 -20.55 12.15
C LYS A 91 0.32 -19.37 12.97
N ASP A 92 1.45 -18.79 12.58
CA ASP A 92 2.02 -17.63 13.27
C ASP A 92 1.18 -16.36 13.05
N LEU A 93 0.22 -16.40 12.11
CA LEU A 93 -0.75 -15.33 11.91
C LEU A 93 -1.94 -15.43 12.87
N TYR A 94 -2.17 -16.58 13.51
CA TYR A 94 -3.37 -16.79 14.32
C TYR A 94 -3.36 -15.92 15.58
N GLY A 95 -4.50 -15.29 15.85
CA GLY A 95 -4.68 -14.40 16.99
C GLY A 95 -5.54 -13.19 16.65
N THR A 96 -5.59 -12.26 17.59
CA THR A 96 -6.23 -10.96 17.42
C THR A 96 -5.15 -9.91 17.25
N TRP A 97 -5.23 -9.17 16.14
CA TRP A 97 -4.30 -8.11 15.78
C TRP A 97 -4.94 -6.76 15.99
N THR A 98 -4.16 -5.80 16.51
CA THR A 98 -4.58 -4.41 16.68
C THR A 98 -3.62 -3.49 15.91
N PRO A 99 -4.12 -2.39 15.32
CA PRO A 99 -3.28 -1.48 14.55
C PRO A 99 -2.28 -0.78 15.49
N CYS A 100 -0.98 -0.90 15.18
CA CYS A 100 0.10 -0.38 16.01
C CYS A 100 1.03 0.62 15.31
N GLY A 101 0.81 0.91 14.02
CA GLY A 101 1.63 1.85 13.24
C GLY A 101 1.57 1.60 11.74
N LEU A 102 2.31 2.40 10.98
CA LEU A 102 2.58 2.19 9.56
C LEU A 102 4.03 1.76 9.33
N ASN A 103 4.30 1.17 8.17
CA ASN A 103 5.67 0.88 7.76
C ASN A 103 6.43 2.19 7.49
N ARG A 104 7.55 2.42 8.17
CA ARG A 104 8.42 3.59 7.97
C ARG A 104 9.10 3.64 6.61
N THR A 105 9.23 2.49 5.93
CA THR A 105 9.78 2.42 4.58
C THR A 105 8.66 2.51 3.55
N TRP A 106 8.63 3.62 2.84
CA TRP A 106 7.67 3.91 1.78
C TRP A 106 8.22 3.47 0.44
N ARG A 107 7.40 2.76 -0.34
CA ARG A 107 7.72 2.46 -1.74
C ARG A 107 7.07 3.50 -2.64
N VAL A 108 7.86 4.39 -3.20
CA VAL A 108 7.39 5.36 -4.19
C VAL A 108 7.59 4.76 -5.57
N ALA A 109 6.51 4.65 -6.35
CA ALA A 109 6.52 4.07 -7.69
C ALA A 109 6.11 5.12 -8.73
N CYS A 110 6.80 5.10 -9.87
CA CYS A 110 6.47 5.88 -11.05
C CYS A 110 6.16 4.94 -12.21
N TYR A 111 5.07 5.24 -12.91
CA TYR A 111 4.59 4.48 -14.06
C TYR A 111 4.80 5.31 -15.33
N PRO A 112 5.58 4.83 -16.31
CA PRO A 112 5.71 5.51 -17.60
C PRO A 112 4.36 5.50 -18.35
N GLY A 113 4.29 6.12 -19.54
CA GLY A 113 3.02 6.33 -20.26
C GLY A 113 2.16 5.07 -20.52
N ARG A 114 2.77 3.88 -20.55
CA ARG A 114 2.09 2.57 -20.63
C ARG A 114 2.44 1.63 -19.46
N GLY A 115 3.01 2.20 -18.40
CA GLY A 115 3.39 1.49 -17.19
C GLY A 115 2.17 0.88 -16.50
N HIS A 116 2.39 -0.26 -15.87
CA HIS A 116 1.33 -1.01 -15.20
C HIS A 116 1.91 -1.91 -14.11
N PHE A 117 1.02 -2.41 -13.25
CA PHE A 117 1.29 -3.53 -12.36
C PHE A 117 0.07 -4.45 -12.43
N GLY A 118 0.28 -5.67 -12.92
CA GLY A 118 -0.75 -6.68 -13.08
C GLY A 118 -1.37 -7.13 -11.75
N PRO A 119 -2.49 -7.85 -11.80
CA PRO A 119 -3.15 -8.39 -10.62
C PRO A 119 -2.20 -9.17 -9.71
N HIS A 120 -2.24 -8.86 -8.41
CA HIS A 120 -1.39 -9.48 -7.42
C HIS A 120 -1.99 -9.37 -6.02
N ARG A 121 -1.36 -10.07 -5.08
CA ARG A 121 -1.56 -9.86 -3.65
C ARG A 121 -0.28 -9.27 -3.08
N ASP A 122 -0.43 -8.29 -2.20
CA ASP A 122 0.70 -7.70 -1.53
C ASP A 122 1.37 -8.70 -0.60
N GLY A 123 2.70 -8.59 -0.52
CA GLY A 123 3.48 -9.30 0.48
C GLY A 123 3.32 -8.68 1.86
N CYS A 124 3.73 -9.44 2.87
CA CYS A 124 3.81 -8.98 4.25
C CYS A 124 5.19 -8.41 4.56
N ARG A 125 5.25 -7.32 5.32
CA ARG A 125 6.43 -6.97 6.12
C ARG A 125 6.24 -7.53 7.52
N THR A 126 7.03 -8.55 7.86
CA THR A 126 7.03 -9.19 9.18
C THR A 126 8.26 -8.73 9.95
N GLU A 127 8.06 -8.07 11.10
CA GLU A 127 9.16 -7.72 12.01
C GLU A 127 9.39 -8.87 12.99
N ASP A 128 8.32 -9.39 13.59
CA ASP A 128 8.35 -10.53 14.51
C ASP A 128 6.98 -11.25 14.58
N ARG A 129 6.79 -12.12 15.59
CA ARG A 129 5.54 -12.87 15.79
C ARG A 129 4.35 -11.99 16.23
N HIS A 130 4.62 -10.78 16.71
CA HIS A 130 3.65 -9.84 17.28
C HIS A 130 3.48 -8.57 16.44
N ARG A 131 4.34 -8.33 15.46
CA ARG A 131 4.29 -7.13 14.62
C ARG A 131 4.54 -7.45 13.15
N ARG A 132 3.54 -7.11 12.33
CA ARG A 132 3.57 -7.26 10.86
C ARG A 132 2.50 -6.42 10.18
N SER A 133 2.61 -6.25 8.87
CA SER A 133 1.60 -5.57 8.05
C SER A 133 0.44 -6.50 7.70
N LEU A 134 -0.80 -6.08 7.97
CA LEU A 134 -2.02 -6.77 7.52
C LEU A 134 -2.84 -5.97 6.50
N LEU A 135 -2.65 -4.66 6.48
CA LEU A 135 -3.31 -3.73 5.56
C LEU A 135 -2.27 -3.00 4.74
N THR A 136 -2.59 -2.75 3.48
CA THR A 136 -1.80 -1.88 2.59
C THR A 136 -2.42 -0.50 2.54
N ILE A 137 -1.57 0.52 2.60
CA ILE A 137 -1.93 1.88 2.20
C ILE A 137 -1.27 2.18 0.85
N ASN A 138 -2.07 2.61 -0.13
CA ASN A 138 -1.61 3.02 -1.45
C ASN A 138 -2.13 4.42 -1.75
N GLY A 139 -1.22 5.38 -1.97
CA GLY A 139 -1.55 6.78 -2.19
C GLY A 139 -1.22 7.24 -3.61
N TYR A 140 -2.04 8.15 -4.15
CA TYR A 140 -1.75 8.86 -5.38
C TYR A 140 -1.04 10.17 -5.05
N LEU A 141 0.18 10.35 -5.56
CA LEU A 141 0.99 11.56 -5.33
C LEU A 141 0.81 12.62 -6.41
N THR A 142 0.22 12.26 -7.55
CA THR A 142 0.00 13.15 -8.70
C THR A 142 -1.41 12.96 -9.25
N ASP A 143 -1.98 14.06 -9.74
CA ASP A 143 -3.26 14.02 -10.45
C ASP A 143 -3.08 13.53 -11.89
N ARG A 144 -4.16 12.97 -12.44
CA ARG A 144 -4.22 12.54 -13.84
C ARG A 144 -5.46 13.13 -14.50
N PRO A 145 -5.36 13.60 -15.76
CA PRO A 145 -6.54 14.07 -16.48
C PRO A 145 -7.57 12.95 -16.63
N VAL A 146 -8.85 13.33 -16.66
CA VAL A 146 -9.95 12.39 -16.87
C VAL A 146 -9.74 11.62 -18.18
N GLY A 147 -10.00 10.30 -18.15
CA GLY A 147 -9.82 9.41 -19.30
C GLY A 147 -8.44 8.77 -19.41
N PHE A 148 -7.47 9.19 -18.59
CA PHE A 148 -6.19 8.48 -18.48
C PHE A 148 -6.31 7.31 -17.51
N GLY A 149 -5.60 6.21 -17.79
CA GLY A 149 -5.52 5.04 -16.90
C GLY A 149 -4.70 5.29 -15.62
N GLY A 150 -4.37 4.22 -14.90
CA GLY A 150 -3.56 4.26 -13.67
C GLY A 150 -4.33 4.03 -12.37
N ALA A 151 -5.63 3.70 -12.45
CA ALA A 151 -6.43 3.37 -11.28
C ALA A 151 -6.00 2.02 -10.66
N THR A 152 -5.92 1.97 -9.33
CA THR A 152 -5.94 0.72 -8.57
C THR A 152 -7.27 0.02 -8.77
N ARG A 153 -7.25 -1.25 -9.19
CA ARG A 153 -8.44 -2.07 -9.40
C ARG A 153 -8.36 -3.33 -8.56
N PHE A 154 -9.40 -3.59 -7.80
CA PHE A 154 -9.60 -4.87 -7.15
C PHE A 154 -10.31 -5.80 -8.13
N VAL A 155 -9.63 -6.86 -8.53
CA VAL A 155 -10.20 -7.89 -9.41
C VAL A 155 -10.62 -9.09 -8.58
N ARG A 156 -11.62 -9.83 -9.07
CA ARG A 156 -12.02 -11.08 -8.44
C ARG A 156 -10.95 -12.15 -8.69
N ASP A 157 -10.81 -13.06 -7.74
CA ASP A 157 -9.81 -14.14 -7.79
C ASP A 157 -10.00 -15.11 -8.98
N ASP A 158 -11.20 -15.21 -9.53
CA ASP A 158 -11.51 -16.02 -10.71
C ASP A 158 -11.18 -15.32 -12.04
N LEU A 159 -10.70 -14.08 -11.98
CA LEU A 159 -10.32 -13.27 -13.15
C LEU A 159 -8.82 -12.90 -13.15
N ALA A 160 -8.07 -13.31 -12.12
CA ALA A 160 -6.66 -12.97 -11.91
C ALA A 160 -5.71 -14.09 -12.35
#